data_AF-A0A6D2I007-F1
#
_entry.id   AF-A0A6D2I007-F1
#
_cell.length_a   1.000
_cell.length_b   1.000
_cell.length_c   1.000
_cell.angle_alpha   90.00
_cell.angle_beta   90.00
_cell.angle_gamma   90.00
#
_symmetry.space_group_name_H-M   'P 1'
#
loop_
_entity.id
_entity.type
_entity.pdbx_description
1 polymer ?
#
loop_
_entity_poly.entity_id
_entity_poly.type
_entity_poly.pdbx_seq_one_letter_code
_entity_poly.pdbx_strand_id
1 'polypeptide(L)'
;MKGLVLQLAWSYSEADFRANLEQIKEWDFVVYQDVMKQKPETWCRAFYKIGNYCEDVENNSTESWNSTVSKAREKMIVPMLETIARLTMVCIAKRDVIAGGHESLCTPYVIEYLE
;
A
#
# COMPACT_ATOMS: atom_id res chain seq x y z
N MET A 1 -9.42 -0.89 15.43
CA MET A 1 -9.10 -1.98 14.48
C MET A 1 -8.11 -1.57 13.39
N LYS A 2 -8.50 -0.77 12.36
CA LYS A 2 -7.59 -0.42 11.23
C LYS A 2 -6.23 0.14 11.66
N GLY A 3 -6.19 1.05 12.64
CA GLY A 3 -4.94 1.64 13.13
C GLY A 3 -3.94 0.62 13.71
N LEU A 4 -4.42 -0.36 14.49
CA LEU A 4 -3.56 -1.40 15.09
C LEU A 4 -2.96 -2.33 14.04
N VAL A 5 -3.75 -2.72 13.03
CA VAL A 5 -3.28 -3.57 11.94
C VAL A 5 -2.27 -2.82 11.06
N LEU A 6 -2.48 -1.52 10.82
CA LEU A 6 -1.50 -0.69 10.12
C LEU A 6 -0.22 -0.55 10.95
N GLN A 7 -0.31 -0.31 12.25
CA GLN A 7 0.84 -0.23 13.14
C GLN A 7 1.64 -1.55 13.14
N LEU A 8 0.96 -2.70 13.13
CA LEU A 8 1.59 -4.00 12.94
C LEU A 8 2.32 -4.09 11.59
N ALA A 9 1.67 -3.71 10.49
CA ALA A 9 2.24 -3.73 9.15
C ALA A 9 3.51 -2.86 9.04
N TRP A 10 3.52 -1.71 9.72
CA TRP A 10 4.60 -0.73 9.76
C TRP A 10 5.69 -1.04 10.80
N SER A 11 5.66 -2.20 11.46
CA SER A 11 6.70 -2.59 12.42
C SER A 11 8.07 -2.64 11.72
N TYR A 12 9.06 -1.93 12.27
CA TYR A 12 10.40 -1.86 11.70
C TYR A 12 11.29 -3.05 12.09
N SER A 13 11.10 -3.57 13.31
CA SER A 13 11.84 -4.72 13.82
C SER A 13 10.91 -5.87 14.18
N GLU A 14 11.46 -7.09 14.25
CA GLU A 14 10.72 -8.24 14.76
C GLU A 14 10.25 -8.04 16.22
N ALA A 15 10.96 -7.24 17.00
CA ALA A 15 10.56 -6.94 18.38
C ALA A 15 9.30 -6.07 18.41
N ASP A 16 9.27 -5.01 17.60
CA ASP A 16 8.09 -4.14 17.46
C ASP A 16 6.90 -4.92 16.91
N PHE A 17 7.16 -5.79 15.93
CA PHE A 17 6.15 -6.68 15.37
C PHE A 17 5.49 -7.54 16.44
N ARG A 18 6.28 -8.20 17.30
CA ARG A 18 5.74 -9.03 18.39
C ARG A 18 4.94 -8.23 19.41
N ALA A 19 5.41 -7.02 19.76
CA ALA A 19 4.70 -6.14 20.68
C ALA A 19 3.35 -5.68 20.10
N ASN A 20 3.34 -5.25 18.84
CA ASN A 20 2.12 -4.84 18.14
C ASN A 20 1.13 -6.02 17.96
N LEU A 21 1.66 -7.23 17.73
CA LEU A 21 0.85 -8.45 17.61
C LEU A 21 0.15 -8.79 18.94
N GLU A 22 0.85 -8.69 20.07
CA GLU A 22 0.27 -8.92 21.39
C GLU A 22 -0.78 -7.84 21.73
N GLN A 23 -0.55 -6.59 21.35
CA GLN A 23 -1.55 -5.53 21.52
C GLN A 23 -2.85 -5.82 20.74
N ILE A 24 -2.76 -6.38 19.53
CA ILE A 24 -3.94 -6.81 18.77
C ILE A 24 -4.65 -7.96 19.49
N LYS A 25 -3.90 -8.91 20.04
CA LYS A 25 -4.43 -10.07 20.76
C LYS A 25 -5.16 -9.68 22.05
N GLU A 26 -4.60 -8.73 22.81
CA GLU A 26 -5.24 -8.17 23.99
C GLU A 26 -6.51 -7.39 23.66
N TRP A 27 -6.52 -6.69 22.51
CA TRP A 27 -7.66 -5.90 22.08
C TRP A 27 -8.82 -6.77 21.57
N ASP A 28 -8.55 -7.71 20.67
CA ASP A 28 -9.54 -8.65 20.13
C ASP A 28 -8.87 -9.92 19.60
N PHE A 29 -9.16 -11.04 20.27
CA PHE A 29 -8.63 -12.35 19.90
C PHE A 29 -9.10 -12.84 18.53
N VAL A 30 -10.32 -12.49 18.09
CA VAL A 30 -10.84 -12.87 16.77
C VAL A 30 -10.04 -12.19 15.67
N VAL A 31 -9.76 -10.89 15.84
CA VAL A 31 -8.92 -10.15 14.89
C VAL A 31 -7.50 -10.70 14.85
N TYR A 32 -6.92 -11.02 16.01
CA TYR A 32 -5.62 -11.68 16.06
C TYR A 32 -5.61 -12.98 15.25
N GLN A 33 -6.63 -13.83 15.40
CA GLN A 33 -6.73 -15.08 14.64
C GLN A 33 -6.80 -14.82 13.14
N ASP A 34 -7.56 -13.83 12.70
CA ASP A 34 -7.67 -13.49 11.28
C ASP A 34 -6.38 -12.90 10.71
N VAL A 35 -5.68 -12.07 11.48
CA VAL A 35 -4.34 -11.57 11.11
C VAL A 35 -3.37 -12.73 10.93
N MET A 36 -3.33 -13.67 11.88
CA MET A 36 -2.43 -14.83 11.80
C MET A 36 -2.73 -15.75 10.60
N LYS A 37 -4.01 -15.89 10.20
CA LYS A 37 -4.37 -16.64 8.98
C LYS A 37 -3.78 -16.01 7.71
N GLN A 38 -3.60 -14.68 7.70
CA GLN A 38 -3.04 -13.94 6.57
C GLN A 38 -1.51 -13.97 6.52
N LYS A 39 -0.83 -14.72 7.41
CA LYS A 39 0.64 -14.83 7.47
C LYS A 39 1.32 -13.45 7.52
N PRO A 40 1.22 -12.74 8.65
CA PRO A 40 1.63 -11.35 8.76
C PRO A 40 3.09 -11.08 8.35
N GLU A 41 3.95 -12.08 8.43
CA GLU A 41 5.34 -12.04 7.98
C GLU A 41 5.49 -11.76 6.48
N THR A 42 4.44 -11.94 5.69
CA THR A 42 4.46 -11.70 4.24
C THR A 42 4.17 -10.26 3.84
N TRP A 43 3.58 -9.46 4.72
CA TRP A 43 3.17 -8.08 4.44
C TRP A 43 3.60 -7.07 5.53
N CYS A 44 4.21 -7.53 6.62
CA CYS A 44 4.82 -6.65 7.60
C CYS A 44 6.24 -6.27 7.19
N ARG A 45 6.56 -4.97 7.32
CA ARG A 45 7.84 -4.38 6.92
C ARG A 45 9.05 -4.99 7.63
N ALA A 46 8.90 -5.42 8.88
CA ALA A 46 9.94 -6.06 9.69
C ALA A 46 10.59 -7.29 9.01
N PHE A 47 9.91 -7.91 8.04
CA PHE A 47 10.38 -9.12 7.36
C PHE A 47 10.77 -8.88 5.89
N TYR A 48 10.72 -7.63 5.42
CA TYR A 48 11.12 -7.30 4.06
C TYR A 48 12.64 -7.36 3.90
N LYS A 49 13.08 -7.79 2.70
CA LYS A 49 14.52 -7.82 2.39
C LYS A 49 15.05 -6.40 2.26
N ILE A 50 16.17 -6.14 2.93
CA ILE A 50 16.93 -4.90 2.80
C ILE A 50 17.38 -4.77 1.33
N GLY A 51 17.04 -3.64 0.69
CA GLY A 51 17.43 -3.31 -0.68
C GLY A 51 16.29 -3.24 -1.70
N ASN A 52 15.08 -3.67 -1.34
CA ASN A 52 13.90 -3.32 -2.12
C ASN A 52 13.47 -1.91 -1.68
N TYR A 53 13.72 -0.89 -2.50
CA TYR A 53 13.39 0.53 -2.22
C TYR A 53 11.88 0.84 -2.17
N CYS A 54 11.04 -0.15 -1.86
CA CYS A 54 9.61 0.02 -1.69
C CYS A 54 9.31 0.14 -0.20
N GLU A 55 9.43 1.36 0.33
CA GLU A 55 9.13 1.68 1.73
C GLU A 55 7.61 1.68 2.02
N ASP A 56 6.81 1.69 0.96
CA ASP A 56 5.36 1.77 1.04
C ASP A 56 4.73 0.42 1.37
N VAL A 57 4.18 0.31 2.58
CA VAL A 57 3.28 -0.77 3.02
C VAL A 57 1.81 -0.43 2.68
N GLU A 58 1.58 0.58 1.84
CA GLU A 58 0.25 1.01 1.44
C GLU A 58 -0.23 0.36 0.13
N ASN A 59 -1.52 0.01 0.08
CA ASN A 59 -2.17 -0.52 -1.12
C ASN A 59 -2.85 0.58 -1.97
N ASN A 60 -2.69 1.84 -1.59
CA ASN A 60 -3.48 2.97 -2.09
C ASN A 60 -3.36 3.14 -3.62
N SER A 61 -2.15 2.98 -4.17
CA SER A 61 -1.95 3.03 -5.63
C SER A 61 -2.77 1.96 -6.37
N THR A 62 -2.81 0.74 -5.85
CA THR A 62 -3.60 -0.36 -6.41
C THR A 62 -5.09 -0.14 -6.23
N GLU A 63 -5.54 0.33 -5.06
CA GLU A 63 -6.94 0.62 -4.76
C GLU A 63 -7.49 1.74 -5.64
N SER A 64 -6.74 2.84 -5.74
CA SER A 64 -7.05 3.97 -6.61
C SER A 64 -7.15 3.55 -8.08
N TRP A 65 -6.22 2.70 -8.53
CA TRP A 65 -6.27 2.18 -9.90
C TRP A 65 -7.45 1.23 -10.12
N ASN A 66 -7.71 0.31 -9.20
CA ASN A 66 -8.84 -0.62 -9.29
C ASN A 66 -10.19 0.12 -9.32
N SER A 67 -10.34 1.18 -8.54
CA SER A 67 -11.50 2.07 -8.60
C SER A 67 -11.63 2.73 -9.98
N THR A 68 -10.50 3.23 -10.53
CA THR A 68 -10.46 3.89 -11.85
C THR A 68 -10.91 2.95 -12.97
N VAL A 69 -10.48 1.68 -12.96
CA VAL A 69 -10.84 0.72 -14.03
C VAL A 69 -12.15 -0.02 -13.78
N SER A 70 -12.80 0.19 -12.63
CA SER A 70 -14.04 -0.52 -12.26
C SER A 70 -15.10 -0.43 -13.37
N LYS A 71 -15.37 0.78 -13.87
CA LYS A 71 -16.31 1.01 -14.98
C LYS A 71 -15.86 0.42 -16.32
N ALA A 72 -14.56 0.28 -16.53
CA ALA A 72 -14.05 -0.34 -17.75
C ALA A 72 -14.36 -1.84 -17.79
N ARG A 73 -14.40 -2.51 -16.63
CA ARG A 73 -14.69 -3.94 -16.48
C ARG A 73 -16.14 -4.32 -16.80
N GLU A 74 -17.04 -3.35 -16.88
CA GLU A 74 -18.44 -3.57 -17.29
C GLU A 74 -18.59 -3.75 -18.81
N LYS A 75 -17.52 -3.54 -19.59
CA LYS A 75 -17.52 -3.68 -21.06
C LYS A 75 -17.17 -5.11 -21.49
N MET A 76 -17.48 -5.46 -22.73
CA MET A 76 -16.96 -6.70 -23.35
C MET A 76 -15.42 -6.67 -23.42
N ILE A 77 -14.80 -7.85 -23.58
CA ILE A 77 -13.34 -8.04 -23.46
C ILE A 77 -12.53 -7.02 -24.27
N VAL A 78 -12.80 -6.88 -25.57
CA VAL A 78 -12.04 -5.96 -26.44
C VAL A 78 -12.19 -4.49 -26.00
N PRO A 79 -13.41 -3.91 -25.90
CA PRO A 79 -13.58 -2.52 -25.47
C PRO A 79 -13.17 -2.29 -24.01
N MET A 80 -13.20 -3.30 -23.14
CA MET A 80 -12.63 -3.23 -21.78
C MET A 80 -11.12 -2.98 -21.85
N LEU A 81 -10.39 -3.83 -22.57
CA LEU A 81 -8.93 -3.74 -22.69
C LEU A 81 -8.49 -2.40 -23.32
N GLU A 82 -9.16 -1.97 -24.39
CA GLU A 82 -8.91 -0.66 -25.02
C GLU A 82 -9.16 0.51 -24.07
N THR A 83 -10.19 0.41 -23.22
CA THR A 83 -10.50 1.45 -22.24
C THR A 83 -9.45 1.48 -21.13
N ILE A 84 -9.06 0.31 -20.60
CA ILE A 84 -8.00 0.21 -19.58
C ILE A 84 -6.69 0.77 -20.12
N ALA A 85 -6.27 0.37 -21.34
CA ALA A 85 -5.04 0.87 -21.95
C ALA A 85 -5.02 2.40 -22.09
N ARG A 86 -6.11 3.01 -22.58
CA ARG A 86 -6.22 4.48 -22.68
C ARG A 86 -6.17 5.16 -21.32
N LEU A 87 -6.87 4.63 -20.32
CA LEU A 87 -6.82 5.16 -18.95
C LEU A 87 -5.40 5.08 -18.39
N THR A 88 -4.69 3.97 -18.61
CA THR A 88 -3.31 3.80 -18.16
C THR A 88 -2.39 4.84 -18.78
N MET A 89 -2.47 5.03 -20.10
CA MET A 89 -1.67 6.03 -20.83
C MET A 89 -1.90 7.45 -20.29
N VAL A 90 -3.17 7.84 -20.09
CA VAL A 90 -3.52 9.16 -19.54
C VAL A 90 -3.01 9.32 -18.11
N CYS A 91 -3.14 8.28 -17.28
CA CYS A 91 -2.64 8.29 -15.90
C CYS A 91 -1.12 8.43 -15.83
N ILE A 92 -0.37 7.72 -16.69
CA ILE A 92 1.09 7.83 -16.75
C ILE A 92 1.49 9.23 -17.20
N ALA A 93 0.93 9.73 -18.30
CA ALA A 93 1.25 11.06 -18.81
C ALA A 93 0.98 12.18 -17.79
N LYS A 94 -0.15 12.09 -17.05
CA LYS A 94 -0.46 13.03 -15.97
C LYS A 94 0.56 12.96 -14.83
N ARG A 95 0.94 11.75 -14.41
CA ARG A 95 1.93 11.54 -13.34
C ARG A 95 3.33 11.99 -13.74
N ASP A 96 3.70 11.80 -15.00
CA ASP A 96 4.98 12.26 -15.56
C ASP A 96 5.12 13.78 -15.48
N VAL A 97 4.07 14.52 -15.86
CA VAL A 97 4.04 15.99 -15.73
C VAL A 97 4.17 16.44 -14.27
N ILE A 98 3.48 15.76 -13.35
CA ILE A 98 3.56 16.06 -11.91
C ILE A 98 4.97 15.78 -11.37
N ALA A 99 5.56 14.64 -11.74
CA ALA A 99 6.89 14.24 -11.32
C ALA A 99 7.97 15.19 -11.87
N GLY A 100 7.84 15.62 -13.14
CA GLY A 100 8.75 16.58 -13.75
C GLY A 100 8.68 17.99 -13.13
N GLY A 101 7.56 18.34 -12.49
CA GLY A 101 7.40 19.59 -11.74
C GLY A 101 7.91 19.55 -10.30
N HIS A 102 8.42 18.41 -9.83
CA HIS A 102 8.86 18.23 -8.46
C HIS A 102 10.34 18.63 -8.30
N GLU A 103 10.61 19.67 -7.51
CA GLU A 103 11.96 20.23 -7.37
C GLU A 103 12.80 19.56 -6.26
N SER A 104 12.17 19.07 -5.20
CA SER A 104 12.88 18.49 -4.05
C SER A 104 13.30 17.04 -4.29
N LEU A 105 14.32 16.59 -3.55
CA LEU A 105 14.79 15.20 -3.59
C LEU A 105 13.72 14.22 -3.07
N CYS A 106 12.94 14.65 -2.09
CA CYS A 106 11.91 13.86 -1.42
C CYS A 106 10.54 14.53 -1.57
N THR A 107 9.47 13.72 -1.59
CA THR A 107 8.09 14.24 -1.63
C THR A 107 7.77 15.06 -0.37
N PRO A 108 6.81 16.01 -0.42
CA PRO A 108 6.45 16.81 0.75
C PRO A 108 6.09 15.97 1.98
N TYR A 109 5.42 14.83 1.76
CA TYR A 109 5.10 13.86 2.81
C TYR A 109 6.35 13.28 3.49
N VAL A 110 7.38 12.91 2.71
CA VAL A 110 8.62 12.37 3.26
C VAL A 110 9.40 13.45 3.99
N ILE A 111 9.38 14.70 3.50
CA ILE A 111 10.01 15.83 4.20
C ILE A 111 9.35 16.03 5.57
N GLU A 112 8.02 16.09 5.63
CA GLU A 112 7.27 16.21 6.89
C GLU A 112 7.51 15.04 7.86
N TYR A 113 7.73 13.83 7.34
CA TYR A 113 8.04 12.66 8.17
C TYR A 113 9.46 12.70 8.78
N LEU A 114 10.40 13.39 8.13
CA LEU A 114 11.80 13.45 8.55
C LEU A 114 12.13 14.65 9.46
N GLU A 115 11.28 15.69 9.46
CA GLU A 115 11.38 16.88 10.33
C GLU A 115 10.71 16.67 11.71
#